data_AF-A0A7C7TEU4-F1
#
_entry.id   AF-A0A7C7TEU4-F1
#
_cell.length_a   1.000
_cell.length_b   1.000
_cell.length_c   1.000
_cell.angle_alpha   90.00
_cell.angle_beta   90.00
_cell.angle_gamma   90.00
#
_symmetry.space_group_name_H-M   'P 1'
#
loop_
_entity.id
_entity.type
_entity.pdbx_description
1 polymer ?
#
loop_
_entity_poly.entity_id
_entity_poly.type
_entity_poly.pdbx_seq_one_letter_code
_entity_poly.pdbx_strand_id
1 'polypeptide(L)'
;QELVKKSTKSLVNYGFPMLALGSPVEFMESYEYKLLAEMIIMAKKQMPDAIPLHLFGAGHPLTIPLAVALGCDTFDSASYILYAKHDRYIEEDKTAHLPDIRYFSCTCEVCTKFNPKEILSLEPEDKVNQIALHNLFAIKAEVDRVKESIHEGRLWEYVMKKMRAHPKLFEAIDIFTKNPKYFLESTPKFKERSIFLFSKEDQYRPEVFAYQTTVQKFKTRKKIAVLTKNTTIRPAYLTNEYATLKEKFKDSESIQFCFYNPFLGIIPLELSDLYPASHYEMPRINFVPEDFPTFAQTWNVFFSKNHFDVLYVPKNDGFLKPFVKLVPKNTKIRFF
;
A
#
# COMPACT_ATOMS: atom_id res chain seq x y z
N GLN A 1 -23.89 -3.04 -5.63
CA GLN A 1 -23.01 -1.90 -6.00
C GLN A 1 -23.79 -0.69 -6.54
N GLU A 2 -24.65 -0.81 -7.57
CA GLU A 2 -25.43 0.33 -8.10
C GLU A 2 -26.35 1.02 -7.07
N LEU A 3 -26.93 0.26 -6.13
CA LEU A 3 -27.74 0.83 -5.05
C LEU A 3 -26.93 1.74 -4.12
N VAL A 4 -25.69 1.37 -3.78
CA VAL A 4 -24.79 2.19 -2.95
C VAL A 4 -24.50 3.51 -3.66
N LYS A 5 -24.19 3.45 -4.95
CA LYS A 5 -23.93 4.63 -5.79
C LYS A 5 -25.14 5.57 -5.84
N LYS A 6 -26.33 5.03 -6.13
CA LYS A 6 -27.57 5.81 -6.19
C LYS A 6 -27.92 6.45 -4.85
N SER A 7 -27.85 5.66 -3.77
CA SER A 7 -28.12 6.14 -2.41
C SER A 7 -27.17 7.27 -2.03
N THR A 8 -25.86 7.09 -2.24
CA THR A 8 -24.83 8.07 -1.89
C THR A 8 -25.06 9.40 -2.62
N LYS A 9 -25.31 9.36 -3.95
CA LYS A 9 -25.59 10.58 -4.72
C LYS A 9 -26.81 11.34 -4.20
N SER A 10 -27.89 10.63 -3.88
CA SER A 10 -29.10 11.27 -3.36
C SER A 10 -28.83 11.95 -2.01
N LEU A 11 -28.13 11.29 -1.10
CA LEU A 11 -27.81 11.85 0.21
C LEU A 11 -26.86 13.05 0.13
N VAL A 12 -25.87 13.01 -0.76
CA VAL A 12 -25.01 14.18 -1.05
C VAL A 12 -25.84 15.34 -1.59
N ASN A 13 -26.75 15.09 -2.54
CA ASN A 13 -27.60 16.13 -3.12
C ASN A 13 -28.59 16.73 -2.10
N TYR A 14 -29.00 15.95 -1.10
CA TYR A 14 -29.82 16.46 0.01
C TYR A 14 -29.05 17.35 0.98
N GLY A 15 -27.72 17.40 0.87
CA GLY A 15 -26.88 18.31 1.67
C GLY A 15 -26.58 17.80 3.08
N PHE A 16 -26.57 16.47 3.30
CA PHE A 16 -26.18 15.94 4.60
C PHE A 16 -24.69 16.21 4.89
N PRO A 17 -24.34 16.70 6.09
CA PRO A 17 -22.97 17.08 6.43
C PRO A 17 -22.07 15.87 6.71
N MET A 18 -22.65 14.69 6.93
CA MET A 18 -21.95 13.44 7.22
C MET A 18 -22.81 12.29 6.69
N LEU A 19 -22.16 11.28 6.11
CA LEU A 19 -22.82 10.06 5.65
C LEU A 19 -22.36 8.87 6.47
N ALA A 20 -23.17 7.82 6.48
CA ALA A 20 -22.83 6.56 7.12
C ALA A 20 -23.09 5.38 6.17
N LEU A 21 -22.15 4.44 6.13
CA LEU A 21 -22.33 3.17 5.45
C LEU A 21 -22.95 2.18 6.44
N GLY A 22 -24.26 1.97 6.31
CA GLY A 22 -25.05 1.03 7.12
C GLY A 22 -24.95 -0.42 6.63
N SER A 23 -25.33 -1.35 7.53
CA SER A 23 -25.35 -2.81 7.30
C SER A 23 -24.00 -3.51 7.01
N PRO A 24 -22.80 -2.98 7.38
CA PRO A 24 -21.57 -3.72 7.15
C PRO A 24 -21.32 -4.85 8.16
N VAL A 25 -22.06 -4.88 9.28
CA VAL A 25 -21.82 -5.79 10.42
C VAL A 25 -21.90 -7.25 9.99
N GLU A 26 -22.96 -7.63 9.28
CA GLU A 26 -23.16 -9.00 8.79
C GLU A 26 -22.01 -9.46 7.87
N PHE A 27 -21.49 -8.55 7.04
CA PHE A 27 -20.34 -8.83 6.18
C PHE A 27 -19.05 -8.99 6.98
N MET A 28 -18.84 -8.17 8.01
CA MET A 28 -17.66 -8.31 8.89
C MET A 28 -17.70 -9.60 9.71
N GLU A 29 -18.87 -10.01 10.19
CA GLU A 29 -19.07 -11.28 10.90
C GLU A 29 -18.88 -12.49 9.96
N SER A 30 -19.26 -12.34 8.69
CA SER A 30 -19.08 -13.36 7.65
C SER A 30 -17.71 -13.31 6.97
N TYR A 31 -16.79 -12.46 7.43
CA TYR A 31 -15.45 -12.25 6.85
C TYR A 31 -15.46 -11.79 5.38
N GLU A 32 -16.53 -11.15 4.91
CA GLU A 32 -16.71 -10.62 3.55
C GLU A 32 -16.03 -9.24 3.38
N TYR A 33 -14.75 -9.14 3.74
CA TYR A 33 -14.01 -7.86 3.78
C TYR A 33 -13.77 -7.25 2.39
N LYS A 34 -13.69 -8.08 1.34
CA LYS A 34 -13.61 -7.57 -0.03
C LYS A 34 -14.88 -6.82 -0.42
N LEU A 35 -16.05 -7.39 -0.12
CA LEU A 35 -17.34 -6.74 -0.40
C LEU A 35 -17.49 -5.45 0.40
N LEU A 36 -17.08 -5.46 1.67
CA LEU A 36 -17.01 -4.24 2.50
C LEU A 36 -16.15 -3.16 1.81
N ALA A 37 -14.94 -3.52 1.36
CA ALA A 37 -14.05 -2.58 0.68
C ALA A 37 -14.66 -2.04 -0.64
N GLU A 38 -15.34 -2.89 -1.40
CA GLU A 38 -16.07 -2.49 -2.62
C GLU A 38 -17.20 -1.51 -2.32
N MET A 39 -17.94 -1.70 -1.22
CA MET A 39 -19.01 -0.79 -0.81
C MET A 39 -18.44 0.57 -0.40
N ILE A 40 -17.37 0.60 0.40
CA ILE A 40 -16.73 1.85 0.86
C ILE A 40 -16.22 2.65 -0.34
N ILE A 41 -15.42 2.02 -1.24
CA ILE A 41 -14.86 2.73 -2.39
C ILE A 41 -15.96 3.21 -3.35
N MET A 42 -17.05 2.46 -3.49
CA MET A 42 -18.20 2.86 -4.31
C MET A 42 -18.88 4.11 -3.74
N ALA A 43 -19.08 4.15 -2.42
CA ALA A 43 -19.64 5.31 -1.74
C ALA A 43 -18.70 6.52 -1.87
N LYS A 44 -17.42 6.39 -1.48
CA LYS A 44 -16.45 7.49 -1.53
C LYS A 44 -16.27 8.09 -2.92
N LYS A 45 -16.33 7.28 -3.99
CA LYS A 45 -16.32 7.79 -5.39
C LYS A 45 -17.50 8.68 -5.76
N GLN A 46 -18.57 8.72 -4.96
CA GLN A 46 -19.74 9.58 -5.17
C GLN A 46 -19.83 10.71 -4.14
N MET A 47 -18.86 10.80 -3.22
CA MET A 47 -18.84 11.78 -2.14
C MET A 47 -17.77 12.83 -2.38
N PRO A 48 -18.02 14.11 -2.08
CA PRO A 48 -16.97 15.09 -1.90
C PRO A 48 -16.05 14.70 -0.74
N ASP A 49 -14.75 14.98 -0.85
CA ASP A 49 -13.76 14.65 0.17
C ASP A 49 -14.02 15.35 1.52
N ALA A 50 -14.72 16.49 1.49
CA ALA A 50 -15.05 17.28 2.68
C ALA A 50 -16.18 16.67 3.54
N ILE A 51 -16.89 15.63 3.05
CA ILE A 51 -17.98 14.99 3.80
C ILE A 51 -17.44 13.73 4.50
N PRO A 52 -17.46 13.67 5.85
CA PRO A 52 -17.02 12.51 6.58
C PRO A 52 -17.91 11.29 6.31
N LEU A 53 -17.28 10.11 6.28
CA LEU A 53 -17.95 8.82 6.16
C LEU A 53 -17.79 8.02 7.47
N HIS A 54 -18.91 7.72 8.11
CA HIS A 54 -18.98 6.76 9.20
C HIS A 54 -19.13 5.34 8.69
N LEU A 55 -18.41 4.39 9.28
CA LEU A 55 -18.62 2.97 9.02
C LEU A 55 -19.22 2.30 10.25
N PHE A 56 -20.51 1.93 10.15
CA PHE A 56 -21.26 1.38 11.27
C PHE A 56 -20.70 0.03 11.73
N GLY A 57 -20.50 -0.17 13.02
CA GLY A 57 -20.11 -1.44 13.63
C GLY A 57 -18.71 -1.96 13.27
N ALA A 58 -17.86 -1.15 12.62
CA ALA A 58 -16.48 -1.52 12.30
C ALA A 58 -15.54 -1.27 13.50
N GLY A 59 -15.83 -2.02 14.57
CA GLY A 59 -15.20 -1.87 15.87
C GLY A 59 -14.08 -2.87 16.18
N HIS A 60 -13.59 -3.65 15.21
CA HIS A 60 -12.54 -4.65 15.43
C HIS A 60 -11.20 -4.16 14.85
N PRO A 61 -10.06 -4.29 15.57
CA PRO A 61 -8.75 -3.82 15.10
C PRO A 61 -8.37 -4.27 13.69
N LEU A 62 -8.78 -5.49 13.31
CA LEU A 62 -8.52 -6.05 11.98
C LEU A 62 -9.07 -5.22 10.81
N THR A 63 -10.22 -4.56 10.96
CA THR A 63 -10.91 -3.86 9.85
C THR A 63 -10.67 -2.35 9.83
N ILE A 64 -10.28 -1.75 10.96
CA ILE A 64 -10.06 -0.30 11.09
C ILE A 64 -9.03 0.22 10.08
N PRO A 65 -7.83 -0.37 9.92
CA PRO A 65 -6.83 0.13 8.96
C PRO A 65 -7.32 0.11 7.52
N LEU A 66 -8.02 -0.97 7.13
CA LEU A 66 -8.61 -1.11 5.81
C LEU A 66 -9.62 0.01 5.55
N ALA A 67 -10.56 0.23 6.48
CA ALA A 67 -11.60 1.21 6.31
C ALA A 67 -11.05 2.65 6.24
N VAL A 68 -10.06 2.98 7.08
CA VAL A 68 -9.39 4.29 7.04
C VAL A 68 -8.67 4.51 5.72
N ALA A 69 -7.92 3.52 5.21
CA ALA A 69 -7.23 3.67 3.92
C ALA A 69 -8.18 3.78 2.72
N LEU A 70 -9.42 3.31 2.85
CA LEU A 70 -10.46 3.50 1.84
C LEU A 70 -11.18 4.85 1.97
N GLY A 71 -10.95 5.59 3.07
CA GLY A 71 -11.46 6.95 3.29
C GLY A 71 -12.62 7.05 4.27
N CYS A 72 -12.80 6.09 5.18
CA CYS A 72 -13.69 6.22 6.34
C CYS A 72 -13.04 7.02 7.47
N ASP A 73 -13.84 7.83 8.16
CA ASP A 73 -13.36 8.81 9.13
C ASP A 73 -13.74 8.45 10.57
N THR A 74 -14.87 7.76 10.77
CA THR A 74 -15.37 7.39 12.10
C THR A 74 -15.93 5.98 12.13
N PHE A 75 -15.91 5.38 13.32
CA PHE A 75 -16.32 4.00 13.60
C PHE A 75 -17.01 3.93 14.96
N ASP A 76 -17.90 2.96 15.15
CA ASP A 76 -18.47 2.58 16.43
C ASP A 76 -18.22 1.10 16.73
N SER A 77 -18.24 0.74 18.02
CA SER A 77 -18.00 -0.63 18.46
C SER A 77 -18.93 -1.01 19.59
N ALA A 78 -19.80 -1.99 19.34
CA ALA A 78 -20.44 -2.78 20.40
C ALA A 78 -19.65 -4.08 20.70
N SER A 79 -18.69 -4.45 19.84
CA SER A 79 -17.99 -5.72 19.94
C SER A 79 -17.17 -5.82 21.22
N TYR A 80 -16.62 -4.73 21.75
CA TYR A 80 -15.80 -4.76 22.96
C TYR A 80 -16.51 -5.41 24.16
N ILE A 81 -17.79 -5.08 24.38
CA ILE A 81 -18.60 -5.60 25.48
C ILE A 81 -19.32 -6.88 25.10
N LEU A 82 -19.81 -7.00 23.86
CA LEU A 82 -20.46 -8.22 23.39
C LEU A 82 -19.48 -9.40 23.35
N TYR A 83 -18.21 -9.16 23.05
CA TYR A 83 -17.17 -10.19 23.06
C TYR A 83 -16.80 -10.55 24.50
N ALA A 84 -16.64 -9.55 25.37
CA ALA A 84 -16.35 -9.78 26.78
C ALA A 84 -17.40 -10.66 27.48
N LYS A 85 -18.69 -10.46 27.19
CA LYS A 85 -19.79 -11.30 27.71
C LYS A 85 -19.70 -12.78 27.32
N HIS A 86 -18.91 -13.11 26.29
CA HIS A 86 -18.70 -14.47 25.79
C HIS A 86 -17.25 -14.90 25.92
N ASP A 87 -16.51 -14.36 26.90
CA ASP A 87 -15.10 -14.67 27.15
C ASP A 87 -14.20 -14.49 25.92
N ARG A 88 -14.55 -13.58 25.01
CA ARG A 88 -13.78 -13.25 23.80
C ARG A 88 -12.90 -12.03 24.02
N TYR A 89 -11.61 -12.23 23.76
CA TYR A 89 -10.52 -11.28 23.91
C TYR A 89 -10.07 -10.80 22.53
N ILE A 90 -10.07 -9.50 22.31
CA ILE A 90 -9.62 -8.88 21.06
C ILE A 90 -8.10 -8.77 21.06
N GLU A 91 -7.46 -9.38 20.08
CA GLU A 91 -6.03 -9.21 19.77
C GLU A 91 -5.84 -8.20 18.61
N GLU A 92 -4.59 -7.93 18.26
CA GLU A 92 -4.24 -7.00 17.18
C GLU A 92 -4.78 -7.43 15.81
N ASP A 93 -4.89 -8.73 15.57
CA ASP A 93 -5.17 -9.32 14.25
C ASP A 93 -6.28 -10.38 14.25
N LYS A 94 -6.80 -10.75 15.43
CA LYS A 94 -7.84 -11.77 15.60
C LYS A 94 -8.63 -11.54 16.88
N THR A 95 -9.65 -12.37 17.07
CA THR A 95 -10.31 -12.55 18.37
C THR A 95 -9.99 -13.95 18.88
N ALA A 96 -9.63 -14.07 20.15
CA ALA A 96 -9.35 -15.33 20.81
C ALA A 96 -10.36 -15.58 21.93
N HIS A 97 -10.63 -16.85 22.21
CA HIS A 97 -11.41 -17.25 23.38
C HIS A 97 -10.47 -17.34 24.57
N LEU A 98 -10.77 -16.63 25.66
CA LEU A 98 -9.86 -16.43 26.80
C LEU A 98 -9.33 -17.74 27.41
N PRO A 99 -10.13 -18.81 27.59
CA PRO A 99 -9.66 -20.13 28.01
C PRO A 99 -8.51 -20.74 27.18
N ASP A 100 -8.41 -20.38 25.90
CA ASP A 100 -7.40 -20.92 24.99
C ASP A 100 -6.09 -20.11 25.04
N ILE A 101 -6.10 -18.94 25.69
CA ILE A 101 -4.94 -18.04 25.77
C ILE A 101 -4.00 -18.51 26.88
N ARG A 102 -2.73 -18.69 26.53
CA ARG A 102 -1.67 -19.03 27.49
C ARG A 102 -0.93 -17.81 28.02
N TYR A 103 -0.76 -16.79 27.19
CA TYR A 103 -0.04 -15.56 27.51
C TYR A 103 -0.74 -14.38 26.85
N PHE A 104 -0.84 -13.26 27.56
CA PHE A 104 -1.25 -12.02 26.92
C PHE A 104 -0.09 -11.41 26.14
N SER A 105 -0.36 -11.04 24.89
CA SER A 105 0.55 -10.27 24.02
C SER A 105 0.36 -8.75 24.15
N CYS A 106 -0.39 -8.31 25.17
CA CYS A 106 -0.76 -6.92 25.40
C CYS A 106 -0.13 -6.41 26.70
N THR A 107 0.13 -5.10 26.75
CA THR A 107 0.69 -4.39 27.90
C THR A 107 -0.26 -3.34 28.46
N CYS A 108 -1.57 -3.49 28.25
CA CYS A 108 -2.58 -2.59 28.83
C CYS A 108 -2.68 -2.76 30.35
N GLU A 109 -3.44 -1.88 31.00
CA GLU A 109 -3.63 -1.92 32.46
C GLU A 109 -4.16 -3.29 32.95
N VAL A 110 -5.03 -3.94 32.17
CA VAL A 110 -5.57 -5.26 32.53
C VAL A 110 -4.48 -6.34 32.38
N CYS A 111 -3.84 -6.42 31.22
CA CYS A 111 -2.88 -7.49 30.89
C CYS A 111 -1.54 -7.39 31.65
N THR A 112 -1.23 -6.24 32.24
CA THR A 112 -0.07 -6.07 33.13
C THR A 112 -0.37 -6.49 34.57
N LYS A 113 -1.64 -6.47 34.99
CA LYS A 113 -2.09 -6.83 36.34
C LYS A 113 -2.51 -8.29 36.46
N PHE A 114 -3.06 -8.86 35.38
CA PHE A 114 -3.63 -10.20 35.37
C PHE A 114 -3.05 -11.07 34.26
N ASN A 115 -2.99 -12.38 34.52
CA ASN A 115 -2.80 -13.41 33.51
C ASN A 115 -4.16 -14.05 33.09
N PRO A 116 -4.22 -14.84 32.00
CA PRO A 116 -5.47 -15.40 31.51
C PRO A 116 -6.26 -16.22 32.54
N LYS A 117 -5.57 -17.02 33.37
CA LYS A 117 -6.22 -17.85 34.40
C LYS A 117 -6.79 -17.02 35.54
N GLU A 118 -6.11 -15.94 35.92
CA GLU A 118 -6.59 -15.01 36.93
C GLU A 118 -7.88 -14.33 36.49
N ILE A 119 -7.94 -13.83 35.24
CA ILE A 119 -9.18 -13.25 34.70
C ILE A 119 -10.32 -14.28 34.67
N LEU A 120 -10.04 -15.53 34.28
CA LEU A 120 -11.05 -16.60 34.27
C LEU A 120 -11.58 -16.97 35.66
N SER A 121 -10.81 -16.68 36.72
CA SER A 121 -11.16 -16.98 38.10
C SER A 121 -11.88 -15.82 38.81
N LEU A 122 -12.03 -14.66 38.15
CA LEU A 122 -12.78 -13.52 38.68
C LEU A 122 -14.28 -13.83 38.71
N GLU A 123 -15.00 -13.10 39.57
CA GLU A 123 -16.46 -13.10 39.56
C GLU A 123 -17.00 -12.70 38.18
N PRO A 124 -18.17 -13.22 37.76
CA PRO A 124 -18.66 -13.09 36.38
C PRO A 124 -18.71 -11.64 35.87
N GLU A 125 -19.14 -10.70 36.70
CA GLU A 125 -19.21 -9.27 36.35
C GLU A 125 -17.83 -8.65 36.20
N ASP A 126 -16.93 -8.90 37.16
CA ASP A 126 -15.56 -8.40 37.12
C ASP A 126 -14.78 -8.96 35.93
N LYS A 127 -14.94 -10.26 35.64
CA LYS A 127 -14.37 -10.90 34.45
C LYS A 127 -14.78 -10.17 33.18
N VAL A 128 -16.09 -9.95 32.99
CA VAL A 128 -16.61 -9.24 31.81
C VAL A 128 -16.06 -7.82 31.76
N ASN A 129 -15.99 -7.12 32.88
CA ASN A 129 -15.46 -5.74 32.95
C ASN A 129 -13.97 -5.69 32.56
N GLN A 130 -13.14 -6.62 33.04
CA GLN A 130 -11.72 -6.66 32.69
C GLN A 130 -11.50 -6.99 31.20
N ILE A 131 -12.24 -7.96 30.65
CA ILE A 131 -12.13 -8.29 29.22
C ILE A 131 -12.64 -7.13 28.36
N ALA A 132 -13.74 -6.47 28.74
CA ALA A 132 -14.28 -5.32 28.02
C ALA A 132 -13.31 -4.13 28.03
N LEU A 133 -12.68 -3.86 29.18
CA LEU A 133 -11.68 -2.80 29.31
C LEU A 133 -10.45 -3.07 28.44
N HIS A 134 -9.94 -4.32 28.45
CA HIS A 134 -8.88 -4.73 27.53
C HIS A 134 -9.29 -4.54 26.06
N ASN A 135 -10.49 -4.98 25.69
CA ASN A 135 -10.98 -4.88 24.31
C ASN A 135 -11.04 -3.40 23.86
N LEU A 136 -11.44 -2.47 24.73
CA LEU A 136 -11.40 -1.03 24.45
C LEU A 136 -9.96 -0.53 24.25
N PHE A 137 -9.01 -0.95 25.08
CA PHE A 137 -7.59 -0.62 24.89
C PHE A 137 -7.06 -1.14 23.56
N ALA A 138 -7.41 -2.36 23.17
CA ALA A 138 -6.98 -2.94 21.90
C ALA A 138 -7.51 -2.14 20.68
N ILE A 139 -8.79 -1.76 20.70
CA ILE A 139 -9.42 -0.93 19.67
C ILE A 139 -8.76 0.45 19.61
N LYS A 140 -8.58 1.10 20.77
CA LYS A 140 -7.95 2.43 20.85
C LYS A 140 -6.52 2.42 20.35
N ALA A 141 -5.74 1.42 20.75
CA ALA A 141 -4.37 1.24 20.29
C ALA A 141 -4.29 1.08 18.77
N GLU A 142 -5.25 0.36 18.16
CA GLU A 142 -5.31 0.26 16.71
C GLU A 142 -5.60 1.60 16.04
N VAL A 143 -6.58 2.35 16.52
CA VAL A 143 -6.90 3.70 16.00
C VAL A 143 -5.68 4.62 16.09
N ASP A 144 -4.93 4.57 17.20
CA ASP A 144 -3.71 5.36 17.37
C ASP A 144 -2.60 4.92 16.41
N ARG A 145 -2.37 3.62 16.23
CA ARG A 145 -1.40 3.10 15.24
C ARG A 145 -1.75 3.51 13.81
N VAL A 146 -3.03 3.52 13.45
CA VAL A 146 -3.47 3.98 12.14
C VAL A 146 -3.19 5.47 11.96
N LYS A 147 -3.54 6.32 12.95
CA LYS A 147 -3.23 7.76 12.90
C LYS A 147 -1.73 8.03 12.80
N GLU A 148 -0.92 7.30 13.56
CA GLU A 148 0.54 7.42 13.49
C GLU A 148 1.06 7.01 12.10
N SER A 149 0.54 5.92 11.54
CA SER A 149 0.91 5.50 10.19
C SER A 149 0.52 6.53 9.11
N ILE A 150 -0.56 7.29 9.30
CA ILE A 150 -0.91 8.42 8.43
C ILE A 150 0.11 9.54 8.59
N HIS A 151 0.42 9.92 9.84
CA HIS A 151 1.38 10.98 10.16
C HIS A 151 2.77 10.69 9.56
N GLU A 152 3.26 9.46 9.67
CA GLU A 152 4.54 9.02 9.09
C GLU A 152 4.50 8.83 7.57
N GLY A 153 3.32 8.89 6.95
CA GLY A 153 3.14 8.61 5.52
C GLY A 153 3.22 7.12 5.15
N ARG A 154 3.06 6.22 6.13
CA ARG A 154 3.22 4.75 6.05
C ARG A 154 1.91 3.94 6.10
N LEU A 155 0.75 4.59 5.87
CA LEU A 155 -0.54 3.91 5.93
C LEU A 155 -0.62 2.72 4.95
N TRP A 156 -0.06 2.84 3.75
CA TRP A 156 -0.04 1.75 2.76
C TRP A 156 0.67 0.51 3.32
N GLU A 157 1.88 0.68 3.86
CA GLU A 157 2.66 -0.38 4.47
C GLU A 157 1.91 -1.03 5.64
N TYR A 158 1.27 -0.21 6.49
CA TYR A 158 0.52 -0.69 7.64
C TYR A 158 -0.69 -1.55 7.23
N VAL A 159 -1.44 -1.10 6.23
CA VAL A 159 -2.60 -1.84 5.71
C VAL A 159 -2.18 -3.10 4.97
N MET A 160 -1.09 -3.08 4.21
CA MET A 160 -0.53 -4.27 3.56
C MET A 160 -0.08 -5.34 4.57
N LYS A 161 0.49 -4.90 5.71
CA LYS A 161 0.81 -5.79 6.82
C LYS A 161 -0.46 -6.37 7.44
N LYS A 162 -1.47 -5.54 7.71
CA LYS A 162 -2.73 -5.95 8.33
C LYS A 162 -3.55 -6.88 7.45
N MET A 163 -3.63 -6.65 6.15
CA MET A 163 -4.35 -7.52 5.22
C MET A 163 -3.80 -8.95 5.19
N ARG A 164 -2.53 -9.17 5.54
CA ARG A 164 -1.92 -10.49 5.61
C ARG A 164 -2.23 -11.26 6.90
N ALA A 165 -2.92 -10.65 7.86
CA ALA A 165 -3.37 -11.33 9.08
C ALA A 165 -4.39 -12.45 8.81
N HIS A 166 -5.21 -12.31 7.76
CA HIS A 166 -6.27 -13.26 7.47
C HIS A 166 -6.50 -13.40 5.95
N PRO A 167 -6.63 -14.62 5.38
CA PRO A 167 -6.84 -14.82 3.94
C PRO A 167 -8.03 -14.04 3.38
N LYS A 168 -9.15 -14.02 4.10
CA LYS A 168 -10.33 -13.23 3.68
C LYS A 168 -10.12 -11.73 3.68
N LEU A 169 -9.26 -11.21 4.56
CA LEU A 169 -8.92 -9.79 4.55
C LEU A 169 -8.00 -9.49 3.37
N PHE A 170 -7.08 -10.41 3.06
CA PHE A 170 -6.19 -10.28 1.93
C PHE A 170 -6.93 -10.21 0.59
N GLU A 171 -8.14 -10.79 0.46
CA GLU A 171 -8.98 -10.65 -0.74
C GLU A 171 -9.27 -9.16 -1.10
N ALA A 172 -9.22 -8.24 -0.13
CA ALA A 172 -9.39 -6.80 -0.36
C ALA A 172 -8.22 -6.14 -1.11
N ILE A 173 -7.09 -6.83 -1.28
CA ILE A 173 -5.91 -6.33 -2.04
C ILE A 173 -6.26 -5.93 -3.47
N ASP A 174 -7.25 -6.59 -4.06
CA ASP A 174 -7.79 -6.29 -5.39
C ASP A 174 -8.25 -4.83 -5.51
N ILE A 175 -8.82 -4.28 -4.43
CA ILE A 175 -9.33 -2.90 -4.43
C ILE A 175 -8.16 -1.91 -4.55
N PHE A 176 -7.07 -2.16 -3.83
CA PHE A 176 -5.87 -1.33 -3.88
C PHE A 176 -5.18 -1.41 -5.24
N THR A 177 -4.96 -2.63 -5.75
CA THR A 177 -4.19 -2.84 -6.99
C THR A 177 -4.94 -2.45 -8.26
N LYS A 178 -6.28 -2.56 -8.27
CA LYS A 178 -7.11 -2.20 -9.44
C LYS A 178 -7.54 -0.74 -9.48
N ASN A 179 -7.33 0.04 -8.42
CA ASN A 179 -7.76 1.43 -8.34
C ASN A 179 -6.62 2.44 -8.04
N PRO A 180 -5.41 2.33 -8.64
CA PRO A 180 -4.28 3.21 -8.30
C PRO A 180 -4.60 4.70 -8.52
N LYS A 181 -5.37 5.02 -9.58
CA LYS A 181 -5.78 6.39 -9.89
C LYS A 181 -6.67 7.00 -8.80
N TYR A 182 -7.57 6.22 -8.20
CA TYR A 182 -8.45 6.71 -7.14
C TYR A 182 -7.64 7.16 -5.92
N PHE A 183 -6.70 6.32 -5.47
CA PHE A 183 -5.86 6.64 -4.32
C PHE A 183 -4.85 7.76 -4.63
N LEU A 184 -4.44 7.92 -5.89
CA LEU A 184 -3.53 9.00 -6.29
C LEU A 184 -4.11 10.40 -6.04
N GLU A 185 -5.43 10.57 -6.18
CA GLU A 185 -6.07 11.89 -6.04
C GLU A 185 -5.92 12.47 -4.62
N SER A 186 -5.87 11.61 -3.59
CA SER A 186 -5.71 11.98 -2.18
C SER A 186 -4.30 11.74 -1.62
N THR A 187 -3.38 11.17 -2.41
CA THR A 187 -2.02 10.89 -1.93
C THR A 187 -1.12 12.13 -2.07
N PRO A 188 -0.40 12.55 -1.01
CA PRO A 188 0.59 13.62 -1.10
C PRO A 188 1.65 13.32 -2.16
N LYS A 189 2.04 14.33 -2.95
CA LYS A 189 3.07 14.18 -4.01
C LYS A 189 4.46 13.84 -3.45
N PHE A 190 4.70 14.20 -2.20
CA PHE A 190 5.94 13.94 -1.47
C PHE A 190 5.59 13.54 -0.03
N LYS A 191 6.41 12.67 0.55
CA LYS A 191 6.37 12.29 1.96
C LYS A 191 7.79 12.38 2.52
N GLU A 192 7.91 12.76 3.78
CA GLU A 192 9.22 12.92 4.44
C GLU A 192 10.00 11.61 4.56
N ARG A 193 9.29 10.48 4.59
CA ARG A 193 9.88 9.15 4.73
C ARG A 193 9.93 8.41 3.40
N SER A 194 10.98 7.60 3.23
CA SER A 194 11.10 6.66 2.13
C SER A 194 10.00 5.60 2.16
N ILE A 195 9.47 5.28 0.98
CA ILE A 195 8.47 4.23 0.81
C ILE A 195 9.11 2.84 0.90
N PHE A 196 8.36 1.85 1.35
CA PHE A 196 8.83 0.46 1.33
C PHE A 196 8.15 -0.33 0.20
N LEU A 197 8.97 -1.06 -0.56
CA LEU A 197 8.57 -1.87 -1.70
C LEU A 197 8.93 -3.32 -1.40
N PHE A 198 7.96 -4.10 -0.93
CA PHE A 198 8.16 -5.48 -0.48
C PHE A 198 7.85 -6.50 -1.55
N SER A 199 6.69 -6.40 -2.17
CA SER A 199 6.13 -7.44 -3.05
C SER A 199 5.37 -6.83 -4.22
N LYS A 200 5.07 -7.64 -5.24
CA LYS A 200 4.53 -7.19 -6.52
C LYS A 200 3.31 -6.27 -6.42
N GLU A 201 2.51 -6.35 -5.38
CA GLU A 201 1.37 -5.47 -5.12
C GLU A 201 1.79 -3.99 -4.99
N ASP A 202 3.00 -3.72 -4.49
CA ASP A 202 3.54 -2.37 -4.30
C ASP A 202 3.82 -1.64 -5.63
N GLN A 203 3.79 -2.35 -6.77
CA GLN A 203 3.88 -1.69 -8.08
C GLN A 203 2.64 -0.83 -8.39
N TYR A 204 1.53 -1.06 -7.69
CA TYR A 204 0.26 -0.35 -7.88
C TYR A 204 0.03 0.76 -6.85
N ARG A 205 0.97 0.99 -5.92
CA ARG A 205 0.79 2.06 -4.94
C ARG A 205 0.79 3.43 -5.62
N PRO A 206 0.10 4.43 -5.04
CA PRO A 206 -0.12 5.71 -5.71
C PRO A 206 1.17 6.45 -6.07
N GLU A 207 2.18 6.40 -5.21
CA GLU A 207 3.47 7.08 -5.42
C GLU A 207 4.25 6.46 -6.60
N VAL A 208 4.22 5.12 -6.70
CA VAL A 208 4.83 4.38 -7.82
C VAL A 208 4.08 4.70 -9.12
N PHE A 209 2.75 4.66 -9.08
CA PHE A 209 1.91 4.98 -10.23
C PHE A 209 2.11 6.43 -10.72
N ALA A 210 2.24 7.39 -9.80
CA ALA A 210 2.55 8.79 -10.11
C ALA A 210 3.90 8.94 -10.81
N TYR A 211 4.92 8.24 -10.30
CA TYR A 211 6.25 8.25 -10.87
C TYR A 211 6.27 7.62 -12.27
N GLN A 212 5.67 6.44 -12.43
CA GLN A 212 5.51 5.78 -13.73
C GLN A 212 4.81 6.69 -14.74
N THR A 213 3.74 7.40 -14.33
CA THR A 213 3.05 8.37 -15.19
C THR A 213 3.96 9.53 -15.61
N THR A 214 4.88 9.95 -14.75
CA THR A 214 5.89 10.98 -15.04
C THR A 214 6.92 10.46 -16.04
N VAL A 215 7.47 9.26 -15.82
CA VAL A 215 8.40 8.59 -16.75
C VAL A 215 7.76 8.39 -18.12
N GLN A 216 6.49 8.01 -18.18
CA GLN A 216 5.76 7.84 -19.44
C GLN A 216 5.62 9.14 -20.24
N LYS A 217 5.83 10.32 -19.64
CA LYS A 217 5.83 11.61 -20.33
C LYS A 217 7.24 12.08 -20.71
N PHE A 218 8.29 11.41 -20.20
CA PHE A 218 9.68 11.74 -20.48
C PHE A 218 9.99 11.61 -21.98
N LYS A 219 10.68 12.62 -22.50
CA LYS A 219 11.17 12.66 -23.89
C LYS A 219 12.63 13.09 -23.92
N THR A 220 13.41 12.43 -24.75
CA THR A 220 14.80 12.79 -25.01
C THR A 220 15.08 12.82 -26.52
N ARG A 221 16.03 13.67 -26.94
CA ARG A 221 16.54 13.71 -28.32
C ARG A 221 17.75 12.79 -28.51
N LYS A 222 18.31 12.29 -27.41
CA LYS A 222 19.49 11.42 -27.40
C LYS A 222 19.18 10.10 -28.12
N LYS A 223 20.14 9.62 -28.93
CA LYS A 223 19.98 8.44 -29.77
C LYS A 223 20.56 7.16 -29.19
N ILE A 224 21.36 7.30 -28.14
CA ILE A 224 21.98 6.17 -27.45
C ILE A 224 21.45 6.18 -26.01
N ALA A 225 20.97 5.02 -25.55
CA ALA A 225 20.56 4.81 -24.18
C ALA A 225 21.45 3.78 -23.49
N VAL A 226 21.67 3.98 -22.20
CA VAL A 226 22.30 3.00 -21.30
C VAL A 226 21.31 2.73 -20.18
N LEU A 227 20.98 1.46 -19.96
CA LEU A 227 20.05 1.05 -18.91
C LEU A 227 20.72 0.05 -17.97
N THR A 228 20.77 0.36 -16.68
CA THR A 228 21.32 -0.53 -15.64
C THR A 228 20.42 -0.59 -14.40
N LYS A 229 20.63 -1.55 -13.50
CA LYS A 229 19.89 -1.62 -12.23
C LYS A 229 20.20 -0.39 -11.38
N ASN A 230 19.18 0.17 -10.72
CA ASN A 230 19.38 1.29 -9.81
C ASN A 230 20.28 0.90 -8.63
N THR A 231 21.02 1.87 -8.13
CA THR A 231 22.01 1.71 -7.06
C THR A 231 21.37 1.75 -5.67
N THR A 232 22.13 1.35 -4.66
CA THR A 232 21.76 1.49 -3.24
C THR A 232 21.81 2.94 -2.80
N ILE A 233 22.89 3.65 -3.16
CA ILE A 233 23.00 5.10 -2.98
C ILE A 233 22.15 5.77 -4.06
N ARG A 234 21.28 6.70 -3.66
CA ARG A 234 20.40 7.44 -4.55
C ARG A 234 20.40 8.92 -4.18
N PRO A 235 20.28 9.84 -5.15
CA PRO A 235 20.11 9.59 -6.59
C PRO A 235 21.35 8.99 -7.26
N ALA A 236 21.17 8.32 -8.40
CA ALA A 236 22.21 7.50 -9.00
C ALA A 236 23.44 8.31 -9.48
N TYR A 237 23.29 9.60 -9.79
CA TYR A 237 24.40 10.46 -10.18
C TYR A 237 25.44 10.69 -9.07
N LEU A 238 25.12 10.37 -7.82
CA LEU A 238 26.05 10.47 -6.67
C LEU A 238 26.95 9.24 -6.52
N THR A 239 26.83 8.25 -7.40
CA THR A 239 27.49 6.94 -7.23
C THR A 239 28.76 6.79 -8.05
N ASN A 240 29.73 6.04 -7.52
CA ASN A 240 30.94 5.67 -8.24
C ASN A 240 30.62 4.76 -9.43
N GLU A 241 29.58 3.94 -9.31
CA GLU A 241 29.06 3.09 -10.39
C GLU A 241 28.62 3.93 -11.58
N TYR A 242 27.89 5.03 -11.35
CA TYR A 242 27.53 5.97 -12.42
C TYR A 242 28.76 6.68 -13.00
N ALA A 243 29.69 7.16 -12.15
CA ALA A 243 30.91 7.82 -12.62
C ALA A 243 31.73 6.89 -13.54
N THR A 244 31.95 5.65 -13.11
CA THR A 244 32.67 4.63 -13.89
C THR A 244 31.92 4.28 -15.19
N LEU A 245 30.59 4.19 -15.14
CA LEU A 245 29.78 3.94 -16.32
C LEU A 245 29.84 5.11 -17.32
N LYS A 246 29.85 6.35 -16.83
CA LYS A 246 29.95 7.57 -17.63
C LYS A 246 31.27 7.62 -18.41
N GLU A 247 32.38 7.25 -17.76
CA GLU A 247 33.73 7.24 -18.35
C GLU A 247 33.90 6.24 -19.50
N LYS A 248 33.06 5.21 -19.60
CA LYS A 248 33.07 4.26 -20.73
C LYS A 248 32.64 4.90 -22.06
N PHE A 249 32.05 6.09 -22.03
CA PHE A 249 31.55 6.78 -23.21
C PHE A 249 32.33 8.08 -23.44
N LYS A 250 32.97 8.20 -24.62
CA LYS A 250 33.77 9.38 -24.99
C LYS A 250 32.97 10.68 -24.98
N ASP A 251 31.72 10.62 -25.44
CA ASP A 251 30.76 11.72 -25.41
C ASP A 251 29.56 11.32 -24.55
N SER A 252 29.70 11.47 -23.24
CA SER A 252 28.68 11.06 -22.28
C SER A 252 27.43 11.95 -22.31
N GLU A 253 27.52 13.17 -22.81
CA GLU A 253 26.39 14.11 -22.86
C GLU A 253 25.36 13.71 -23.93
N SER A 254 25.78 13.01 -25.00
CA SER A 254 24.87 12.44 -26.00
C SER A 254 24.20 11.12 -25.55
N ILE A 255 24.56 10.59 -24.39
CA ILE A 255 24.02 9.34 -23.84
C ILE A 255 22.85 9.62 -22.89
N GLN A 256 21.74 8.91 -23.11
CA GLN A 256 20.63 8.86 -22.16
C GLN A 256 20.93 7.78 -21.12
N PHE A 257 21.42 8.19 -19.95
CA PHE A 257 21.55 7.27 -18.83
C PHE A 257 20.18 7.05 -18.18
N CYS A 258 19.85 5.78 -18.01
CA CYS A 258 18.66 5.32 -17.33
C CYS A 258 19.05 4.23 -16.33
N PHE A 259 18.33 4.21 -15.22
CA PHE A 259 18.35 3.13 -14.25
C PHE A 259 17.02 2.40 -14.33
N TYR A 260 16.90 1.26 -13.66
CA TYR A 260 15.61 0.63 -13.47
C TYR A 260 15.43 0.14 -12.04
N ASN A 261 14.18 0.14 -11.61
CA ASN A 261 13.69 -0.52 -10.41
C ASN A 261 12.47 -1.36 -10.81
N PRO A 262 12.33 -2.62 -10.35
CA PRO A 262 11.21 -3.49 -10.73
C PRO A 262 9.82 -2.86 -10.54
N PHE A 263 9.65 -2.05 -9.49
CA PHE A 263 8.38 -1.38 -9.16
C PHE A 263 8.23 -0.07 -9.93
N LEU A 264 9.25 0.80 -9.93
CA LEU A 264 9.15 2.14 -10.52
C LEU A 264 9.25 2.16 -12.05
N GLY A 265 9.78 1.09 -12.65
CA GLY A 265 10.07 1.08 -14.08
C GLY A 265 11.45 1.65 -14.40
N ILE A 266 11.53 2.29 -15.57
CA ILE A 266 12.73 2.99 -16.05
C ILE A 266 12.84 4.33 -15.31
N ILE A 267 14.03 4.67 -14.85
CA ILE A 267 14.37 5.88 -14.11
C ILE A 267 15.40 6.65 -14.94
N PRO A 268 14.99 7.59 -15.81
CA PRO A 268 15.93 8.50 -16.46
C PRO A 268 16.76 9.25 -15.42
N LEU A 269 18.03 9.53 -15.73
CA LEU A 269 18.94 10.25 -14.82
C LEU A 269 18.33 11.57 -14.33
N GLU A 270 17.65 12.29 -15.22
CA GLU A 270 16.98 13.58 -14.98
C GLU A 270 15.77 13.47 -14.04
N LEU A 271 15.27 12.26 -13.80
CA LEU A 271 14.14 11.98 -12.89
C LEU A 271 14.58 11.14 -11.68
N SER A 272 15.89 10.98 -11.47
CA SER A 272 16.43 10.07 -10.45
C SER A 272 16.37 10.63 -9.02
N ASP A 273 16.22 11.94 -8.88
CA ASP A 273 16.06 12.66 -7.61
C ASP A 273 14.60 12.90 -7.22
N LEU A 274 13.66 12.72 -8.16
CA LEU A 274 12.24 12.87 -7.92
C LEU A 274 11.72 11.76 -6.98
N TYR A 275 10.84 12.13 -6.05
CA TYR A 275 10.14 11.16 -5.20
C TYR A 275 9.19 10.25 -6.02
N PRO A 276 9.17 8.94 -5.77
CA PRO A 276 9.93 8.20 -4.77
C PRO A 276 11.23 7.56 -5.30
N ALA A 277 11.71 7.87 -6.51
CA ALA A 277 12.87 7.20 -7.12
C ALA A 277 14.19 7.34 -6.35
N SER A 278 14.32 8.39 -5.55
CA SER A 278 15.41 8.60 -4.60
C SER A 278 15.09 8.14 -3.17
N HIS A 279 13.81 7.89 -2.85
CA HIS A 279 13.29 7.70 -1.48
C HIS A 279 12.50 6.39 -1.35
N TYR A 280 13.17 5.26 -1.54
CA TYR A 280 12.56 3.94 -1.34
C TYR A 280 13.50 2.96 -0.65
N GLU A 281 12.96 1.94 -0.02
CA GLU A 281 13.70 0.74 0.39
C GLU A 281 13.02 -0.51 -0.17
N MET A 282 13.83 -1.50 -0.54
CA MET A 282 13.34 -2.76 -1.11
C MET A 282 14.22 -3.93 -0.67
N PRO A 283 13.69 -5.16 -0.58
CA PRO A 283 14.48 -6.32 -0.21
C PRO A 283 15.54 -6.64 -1.28
N ARG A 284 16.69 -7.15 -0.85
CA ARG A 284 17.79 -7.58 -1.73
C ARG A 284 17.55 -8.99 -2.27
N ILE A 285 16.41 -9.18 -2.92
CA ILE A 285 16.00 -10.45 -3.55
C ILE A 285 15.92 -10.30 -5.06
N ASN A 286 15.87 -11.45 -5.75
CA ASN A 286 15.59 -11.49 -7.18
C ASN A 286 14.09 -11.45 -7.40
N PHE A 287 13.63 -10.51 -8.20
CA PHE A 287 12.23 -10.37 -8.60
C PHE A 287 11.98 -11.12 -9.92
N VAL A 288 10.81 -11.74 -10.04
CA VAL A 288 10.37 -12.45 -11.24
C VAL A 288 9.74 -11.45 -12.20
N PRO A 289 10.31 -11.19 -13.39
CA PRO A 289 9.81 -10.17 -14.33
C PRO A 289 8.32 -10.24 -14.65
N GLU A 290 7.78 -11.45 -14.74
CA GLU A 290 6.39 -11.72 -15.10
C GLU A 290 5.39 -11.19 -14.06
N ASP A 291 5.83 -11.02 -12.80
CA ASP A 291 5.02 -10.44 -11.73
C ASP A 291 4.91 -8.90 -11.80
N PHE A 292 5.62 -8.24 -12.73
CA PHE A 292 5.70 -6.77 -12.85
C PHE A 292 5.12 -6.24 -14.17
N PRO A 293 3.81 -6.40 -14.44
CA PRO A 293 3.19 -5.89 -15.67
C PRO A 293 3.27 -4.36 -15.81
N THR A 294 3.29 -3.60 -14.71
CA THR A 294 3.44 -2.13 -14.78
C THR A 294 4.82 -1.70 -15.26
N PHE A 295 5.86 -2.52 -14.99
CA PHE A 295 7.19 -2.34 -15.56
C PHE A 295 7.14 -2.52 -17.08
N ALA A 296 6.51 -3.60 -17.56
CA ALA A 296 6.35 -3.88 -18.99
C ALA A 296 5.60 -2.74 -19.70
N GLN A 297 4.53 -2.23 -19.08
CA GLN A 297 3.77 -1.10 -19.60
C GLN A 297 4.64 0.16 -19.71
N THR A 298 5.34 0.52 -18.63
CA THR A 298 6.20 1.70 -18.60
C THR A 298 7.36 1.59 -19.60
N TRP A 299 7.94 0.39 -19.74
CA TRP A 299 8.94 0.06 -20.75
C TRP A 299 8.44 0.34 -22.17
N ASN A 300 7.29 -0.24 -22.54
CA ASN A 300 6.73 -0.08 -23.88
C ASN A 300 6.42 1.39 -24.20
N VAL A 301 5.85 2.13 -23.25
CA VAL A 301 5.56 3.56 -23.44
C VAL A 301 6.86 4.37 -23.56
N PHE A 302 7.87 4.07 -22.76
CA PHE A 302 9.15 4.77 -22.81
C PHE A 302 9.84 4.61 -24.17
N PHE A 303 9.97 3.38 -24.69
CA PHE A 303 10.63 3.10 -25.97
C PHE A 303 9.78 3.47 -27.21
N SER A 304 8.46 3.58 -27.08
CA SER A 304 7.61 4.11 -28.17
C SER A 304 7.69 5.63 -28.29
N LYS A 305 7.95 6.35 -27.19
CA LYS A 305 8.10 7.81 -27.20
C LYS A 305 9.53 8.28 -27.45
N ASN A 306 10.52 7.44 -27.17
CA ASN A 306 11.93 7.75 -27.28
C ASN A 306 12.62 6.81 -28.28
N HIS A 307 13.12 7.38 -29.37
CA HIS A 307 13.72 6.62 -30.47
C HIS A 307 15.22 6.51 -30.29
N PHE A 308 15.68 5.34 -29.87
CA PHE A 308 17.10 5.02 -29.71
C PHE A 308 17.61 4.16 -30.86
N ASP A 309 18.78 4.50 -31.39
CA ASP A 309 19.50 3.71 -32.39
C ASP A 309 20.27 2.57 -31.71
N VAL A 310 20.75 2.81 -30.48
CA VAL A 310 21.51 1.84 -29.68
C VAL A 310 21.03 1.85 -28.23
N LEU A 311 20.80 0.66 -27.67
CA LEU A 311 20.53 0.45 -26.25
C LEU A 311 21.62 -0.44 -25.64
N TYR A 312 22.32 0.08 -24.64
CA TYR A 312 23.29 -0.65 -23.85
C TYR A 312 22.64 -1.22 -22.58
N VAL A 313 22.81 -2.52 -22.33
CA VAL A 313 22.31 -3.21 -21.12
C VAL A 313 23.36 -4.18 -20.56
N PRO A 314 23.39 -4.44 -19.23
CA PRO A 314 24.31 -5.43 -18.66
C PRO A 314 24.07 -6.84 -19.19
N LYS A 315 25.13 -7.61 -19.46
CA LYS A 315 25.03 -8.98 -20.00
C LYS A 315 24.29 -9.97 -19.07
N ASN A 316 24.45 -9.80 -17.76
CA ASN A 316 24.01 -10.77 -16.74
C ASN A 316 22.79 -10.30 -15.93
N ASP A 317 21.94 -9.44 -16.50
CA ASP A 317 20.72 -8.99 -15.83
C ASP A 317 19.53 -9.91 -16.13
N GLY A 318 19.23 -10.81 -15.19
CA GLY A 318 18.12 -11.75 -15.31
C GLY A 318 16.75 -11.10 -15.35
N PHE A 319 16.58 -9.92 -14.73
CA PHE A 319 15.30 -9.23 -14.68
C PHE A 319 14.98 -8.54 -16.02
N LEU A 320 15.99 -7.91 -16.64
CA LEU A 320 15.81 -7.20 -17.92
C LEU A 320 15.69 -8.13 -19.13
N LYS A 321 16.22 -9.36 -19.05
CA LYS A 321 16.27 -10.32 -20.17
C LYS A 321 14.96 -10.48 -20.96
N PRO A 322 13.77 -10.64 -20.33
CA PRO A 322 12.52 -10.71 -21.08
C PRO A 322 12.13 -9.37 -21.73
N PHE A 323 12.38 -8.24 -21.07
CA PHE A 323 12.00 -6.91 -21.57
C PHE A 323 12.87 -6.42 -22.72
N VAL A 324 14.15 -6.81 -22.76
CA VAL A 324 15.07 -6.51 -23.88
C VAL A 324 14.53 -7.05 -25.21
N LYS A 325 13.76 -8.14 -25.19
CA LYS A 325 13.11 -8.70 -26.40
C LYS A 325 11.96 -7.83 -26.92
N LEU A 326 11.44 -6.92 -26.11
CA LEU A 326 10.33 -6.00 -26.44
C LEU A 326 10.82 -4.67 -27.04
N VAL A 327 12.14 -4.45 -27.09
CA VAL A 327 12.71 -3.23 -27.69
C VAL A 327 12.37 -3.18 -29.18
N PRO A 328 12.08 -1.99 -29.75
CA PRO A 328 11.86 -1.83 -31.18
C PRO A 328 12.97 -2.44 -32.05
N LYS A 329 12.60 -3.12 -33.15
CA LYS A 329 13.55 -3.86 -34.02
C LYS A 329 14.65 -3.00 -34.64
N ASN A 330 14.42 -1.69 -34.78
CA ASN A 330 15.38 -0.73 -35.30
C ASN A 330 16.46 -0.32 -34.28
N THR A 331 16.28 -0.62 -32.99
CA THR A 331 17.26 -0.34 -31.95
C THR A 331 18.25 -1.49 -31.82
N LYS A 332 19.55 -1.21 -31.98
CA LYS A 332 20.62 -2.19 -31.79
C LYS A 332 20.89 -2.38 -30.30
N ILE A 333 20.70 -3.60 -29.81
CA ILE A 333 21.03 -3.94 -28.42
C ILE A 333 22.51 -4.29 -28.32
N ARG A 334 23.22 -3.65 -27.38
CA ARG A 334 24.62 -3.94 -27.05
C ARG A 334 24.73 -4.32 -25.57
N PHE A 335 25.55 -5.31 -25.29
CA PHE A 335 25.80 -5.77 -23.92
C PHE A 335 27.15 -5.27 -23.43
N PHE A 336 27.24 -4.94 -22.14
CA PHE A 336 28.48 -4.55 -21.47
C PHE A 336 28.66 -5.24 -20.12
#